data_AF-A0A2N0LKC0-F1
#
_entry.id   AF-A0A2N0LKC0-F1
#
_cell.length_a   1.000
_cell.length_b   1.000
_cell.length_c   1.000
_cell.angle_alpha   90.00
_cell.angle_beta   90.00
_cell.angle_gamma   90.00
#
_symmetry.space_group_name_H-M   'P 1'
#
loop_
_entity.id
_entity.type
_entity.pdbx_description
1 polymer ?
#
loop_
_entity_poly.entity_id
_entity_poly.type
_entity_poly.pdbx_seq_one_letter_code
_entity_poly.pdbx_strand_id
1 'polypeptide(L)'
;MSADTPRVPIYKDFVLIQLAVLIFLIDQFTKFLVRDLLLYRESFPATGFFRFTHTFNTGSAFGIFQDQNTPLILVSIIGIAILVMIYRSQRVPTGLLRLSLGLQIGGALGNLLDRMRLGHVTDFVDVGDWPVFNVADASIITGLVILAYIFLIAESDVKKDTGPTSGYGWCPVCEGEMRTVMDGWRCSTCGVKERLLDSTL
;
A
#
# COMPACT_ATOMS: atom_id res chain seq x y z
N MET A 1 18.88 -8.58 -25.13
CA MET A 1 18.97 -8.95 -23.71
C MET A 1 18.38 -7.82 -22.89
N SER A 2 17.11 -7.94 -22.50
CA SER A 2 16.46 -6.98 -21.61
C SER A 2 17.17 -7.05 -20.26
N ALA A 3 17.77 -5.96 -19.80
CA ALA A 3 18.35 -5.91 -18.46
C ALA A 3 17.23 -6.11 -17.44
N ASP A 4 17.15 -7.32 -16.86
CA ASP A 4 16.19 -7.65 -15.81
C ASP A 4 16.56 -6.78 -14.60
N THR A 5 15.80 -5.70 -14.40
CA THR A 5 16.07 -4.77 -13.31
C THR A 5 15.81 -5.52 -12.00
N PRO A 6 16.82 -5.68 -11.12
CA PRO A 6 16.68 -6.49 -9.93
C PRO A 6 15.64 -5.88 -8.99
N ARG A 7 14.74 -6.71 -8.46
CA ARG A 7 13.73 -6.29 -7.47
C ARG A 7 14.43 -5.76 -6.22
N VAL A 8 13.98 -4.62 -5.70
CA VAL A 8 14.47 -4.12 -4.40
C VAL A 8 13.95 -5.04 -3.30
N PRO A 9 14.82 -5.75 -2.56
CA PRO A 9 14.34 -6.58 -1.46
C PRO A 9 13.85 -5.69 -0.32
N ILE A 10 12.77 -6.09 0.34
CA ILE A 10 12.06 -5.27 1.34
C ILE A 10 12.97 -4.74 2.46
N TYR A 11 13.95 -5.55 2.90
CA TYR A 11 14.90 -5.18 3.96
C TYR A 11 15.89 -4.07 3.54
N LYS A 12 16.00 -3.76 2.24
CA LYS A 12 16.81 -2.65 1.71
C LYS A 12 15.97 -1.41 1.41
N ASP A 13 14.65 -1.49 1.50
CA ASP A 13 13.77 -0.34 1.28
C ASP A 13 13.57 0.42 2.59
N PHE A 14 14.54 1.27 2.89
CA PHE A 14 14.56 2.08 4.10
C PHE A 14 13.31 2.95 4.25
N VAL A 15 12.76 3.46 3.15
CA VAL A 15 11.58 4.34 3.18
C VAL A 15 10.36 3.58 3.69
N LEU A 16 10.10 2.39 3.13
CA LEU A 16 8.98 1.56 3.58
C LEU A 16 9.13 1.19 5.07
N ILE A 17 10.32 0.73 5.47
CA ILE A 17 10.58 0.29 6.84
C ILE A 17 10.45 1.46 7.82
N GLN A 18 11.03 2.61 7.50
CA GLN A 18 10.94 3.81 8.34
C GLN A 18 9.50 4.25 8.54
N LEU A 19 8.67 4.25 7.47
CA LEU A 19 7.26 4.59 7.58
C LEU A 19 6.49 3.60 8.46
N ALA A 20 6.68 2.29 8.24
CA ALA A 20 6.01 1.27 9.05
C ALA A 20 6.41 1.37 10.54
N VAL A 21 7.70 1.55 10.82
CA VAL A 21 8.21 1.72 12.19
C VAL A 21 7.68 3.00 12.82
N LEU A 22 7.69 4.12 12.09
CA LEU A 22 7.20 5.40 12.59
C LEU A 22 5.72 5.31 12.99
N ILE A 23 4.87 4.76 12.13
CA ILE A 23 3.43 4.60 12.41
C ILE A 23 3.21 3.67 13.60
N PHE A 24 3.92 2.55 13.64
CA PHE A 24 3.87 1.62 14.77
C PHE A 24 4.24 2.30 16.09
N LEU A 25 5.31 3.11 16.10
CA LEU A 25 5.76 3.82 17.31
C LEU A 25 4.76 4.88 17.74
N ILE A 26 4.19 5.65 16.79
CA ILE A 26 3.17 6.65 17.10
C ILE A 26 1.91 5.98 17.68
N ASP A 27 1.45 4.89 17.09
CA ASP A 27 0.30 4.13 17.59
C ASP A 27 0.54 3.63 19.02
N GLN A 28 1.66 2.95 19.26
CA GLN A 28 1.96 2.39 20.57
C GLN A 28 2.18 3.48 21.63
N PHE A 29 2.80 4.60 21.26
CA PHE A 29 3.00 5.74 22.16
C PHE A 29 1.67 6.41 22.53
N THR A 30 0.78 6.65 21.56
CA THR A 30 -0.53 7.26 21.83
C THR A 30 -1.44 6.35 22.66
N LYS A 31 -1.44 5.04 22.41
CA LYS A 31 -2.14 4.06 23.25
C LYS A 31 -1.56 3.95 24.65
N PHE A 32 -0.24 4.04 24.80
CA PHE A 32 0.40 4.11 26.11
C PHE A 32 -0.08 5.35 26.87
N LEU A 33 -0.06 6.52 26.23
CA LEU A 33 -0.48 7.78 26.85
C LEU A 33 -1.94 7.72 27.34
N VAL A 34 -2.85 7.16 26.53
CA VAL A 34 -4.27 7.04 26.93
C VAL A 34 -4.46 6.08 28.10
N ARG A 35 -3.75 4.95 28.11
CA ARG A 35 -3.81 3.99 29.23
C ARG A 35 -3.25 4.55 30.54
N ASP A 36 -2.28 5.47 30.45
CA ASP A 36 -1.65 6.10 31.60
C ASP A 36 -2.47 7.28 32.15
N LEU A 37 -3.12 8.05 31.27
CA LEU A 37 -3.82 9.28 31.63
C LEU A 37 -5.32 9.12 31.91
N LEU A 38 -5.97 8.09 31.36
CA LEU A 38 -7.44 7.92 31.44
C LEU A 38 -7.79 6.55 32.03
N LEU A 39 -8.73 6.54 32.98
CA LEU A 39 -9.34 5.30 33.44
C LEU A 39 -10.18 4.65 32.34
N TYR A 40 -10.43 3.35 32.45
CA TYR A 40 -11.29 2.65 31.50
C TYR A 40 -12.68 3.31 31.44
N ARG A 41 -13.12 3.65 30.22
CA ARG A 41 -14.34 4.41 29.87
C ARG A 41 -14.35 5.87 30.28
N GLU A 42 -13.22 6.41 30.71
CA GLU A 42 -13.08 7.85 30.90
C GLU A 42 -12.87 8.56 29.56
N SER A 43 -13.43 9.76 29.44
CA SER A 43 -13.32 10.63 28.26
C SER A 43 -12.69 11.97 28.61
N PHE A 44 -11.77 12.44 27.77
CA PHE A 44 -11.23 13.79 27.83
C PHE A 44 -11.34 14.51 26.47
N PRO A 45 -11.99 15.70 26.40
CA PRO A 45 -12.86 16.26 27.42
C PRO A 45 -14.04 15.34 27.75
N ALA A 46 -14.66 15.51 28.92
CA ALA A 46 -15.80 14.67 29.34
C ALA A 46 -17.02 14.76 28.40
N THR A 47 -17.15 15.89 27.69
CA THR A 47 -18.25 16.17 26.76
C THR A 47 -17.73 16.86 25.50
N GLY A 48 -18.38 16.64 24.37
CA GLY A 48 -18.06 17.30 23.10
C GLY A 48 -18.16 16.35 21.91
N PHE A 49 -18.02 16.90 20.70
CA PHE A 49 -18.07 16.12 19.47
C PHE A 49 -16.79 15.29 19.25
N PHE A 50 -15.63 15.81 19.66
CA PHE A 50 -14.35 15.12 19.57
C PHE A 50 -13.79 14.91 20.98
N ARG A 51 -13.46 13.66 21.31
CA ARG A 51 -12.98 13.25 22.63
C ARG A 51 -11.86 12.21 22.49
N PHE A 52 -11.10 12.08 23.56
CA PHE A 52 -10.24 10.93 23.81
C PHE A 52 -10.92 10.03 24.84
N THR A 53 -11.43 8.88 24.42
CA THR A 53 -12.19 7.96 25.29
C THR A 53 -11.48 6.63 25.41
N HIS A 54 -10.98 6.28 26.59
CA HIS A 54 -10.24 5.03 26.78
C HIS A 54 -11.19 3.82 26.71
N THR A 55 -11.15 3.08 25.61
CA THR A 55 -11.98 1.87 25.42
C THR A 55 -11.18 0.68 24.94
N PHE A 56 -11.75 -0.51 25.13
CA PHE A 56 -11.19 -1.77 24.68
C PHE A 56 -12.00 -2.31 23.52
N ASN A 57 -11.30 -2.75 22.49
CA ASN A 57 -11.90 -3.41 21.35
C ASN A 57 -11.48 -4.87 21.32
N THR A 58 -12.43 -5.75 21.66
CA THR A 58 -12.25 -7.21 21.66
C THR A 58 -12.69 -7.85 20.35
N GLY A 59 -13.20 -7.07 19.39
CA GLY A 59 -13.69 -7.55 18.09
C GLY A 59 -13.00 -6.93 16.88
N SER A 60 -13.61 -7.09 15.72
CA SER A 60 -13.29 -6.29 14.52
C SER A 60 -14.20 -5.06 14.41
N ALA A 61 -13.89 -4.17 13.46
CA ALA A 61 -14.85 -3.21 12.95
C ALA A 61 -16.17 -3.96 12.64
N PHE A 62 -17.30 -3.43 13.12
CA PHE A 62 -18.66 -4.01 13.02
C PHE A 62 -19.07 -5.15 13.98
N GLY A 63 -18.28 -5.44 15.02
CA GLY A 63 -18.76 -6.39 16.04
C GLY A 63 -18.71 -7.86 15.62
N ILE A 64 -18.04 -8.17 14.52
CA ILE A 64 -17.77 -9.53 14.09
C ILE A 64 -16.58 -10.05 14.93
N PHE A 65 -16.62 -11.31 15.36
CA PHE A 65 -15.59 -11.93 16.22
C PHE A 65 -15.39 -11.28 17.60
N GLN A 66 -16.46 -10.75 18.22
CA GLN A 66 -16.40 -10.31 19.62
C GLN A 66 -15.86 -11.43 20.51
N ASP A 67 -14.92 -11.06 21.40
CA ASP A 67 -14.23 -11.95 22.34
C ASP A 67 -13.44 -13.11 21.68
N GLN A 68 -13.24 -13.05 20.36
CA GLN A 68 -12.46 -14.02 19.60
C GLN A 68 -11.16 -13.38 19.11
N ASN A 69 -10.21 -13.24 20.03
CA ASN A 69 -8.92 -12.62 19.74
C ASN A 69 -8.07 -13.45 18.75
N THR A 70 -8.13 -14.79 18.82
CA THR A 70 -7.30 -15.68 17.97
C THR A 70 -7.57 -15.51 16.47
N PRO A 71 -8.82 -15.53 15.96
CA PRO A 71 -9.11 -15.21 14.56
C PRO A 71 -8.58 -13.85 14.12
N LEU A 72 -8.70 -12.82 14.96
CA LEU A 72 -8.26 -11.46 14.62
C LEU A 72 -6.73 -11.35 14.51
N ILE A 73 -6.00 -12.06 15.37
CA ILE A 73 -4.55 -12.22 15.25
C ILE A 73 -4.18 -12.88 13.91
N LEU A 74 -4.85 -13.98 13.56
CA LEU A 74 -4.60 -14.68 12.30
C LEU A 74 -4.88 -13.81 11.08
N VAL A 75 -6.03 -13.11 11.07
CA VAL A 75 -6.39 -12.17 9.99
C VAL A 75 -5.34 -11.07 9.86
N SER A 76 -4.84 -10.52 10.98
CA SER A 76 -3.79 -9.48 10.95
C SER A 76 -2.49 -10.00 10.36
N ILE A 77 -2.05 -11.21 10.76
CA ILE A 77 -0.84 -11.86 10.22
C ILE A 77 -0.99 -12.13 8.72
N ILE A 78 -2.14 -12.66 8.30
CA ILE A 78 -2.44 -12.93 6.89
C ILE A 78 -2.44 -11.63 6.08
N GLY A 79 -3.08 -10.57 6.61
CA GLY A 79 -3.10 -9.24 5.97
C GLY A 79 -1.69 -8.68 5.77
N ILE A 80 -0.85 -8.72 6.81
CA ILE A 80 0.55 -8.28 6.71
C ILE A 80 1.30 -9.13 5.66
N ALA A 81 1.11 -10.45 5.64
CA ALA A 81 1.72 -11.32 4.64
C ALA A 81 1.30 -10.95 3.21
N ILE A 82 0.02 -10.66 2.98
CA ILE A 82 -0.50 -10.19 1.68
C ILE A 82 0.16 -8.87 1.28
N LEU A 83 0.26 -7.89 2.18
CA LEU A 83 0.91 -6.60 1.89
C LEU A 83 2.38 -6.78 1.50
N VAL A 84 3.10 -7.67 2.19
CA VAL A 84 4.49 -8.03 1.85
C VAL A 84 4.57 -8.73 0.50
N MET A 85 3.61 -9.61 0.16
CA MET A 85 3.55 -10.24 -1.17
C MET A 85 3.29 -9.22 -2.28
N ILE A 86 2.36 -8.27 -2.06
CA ILE A 86 2.11 -7.16 -3.00
C ILE A 86 3.38 -6.35 -3.20
N TYR A 87 4.11 -6.01 -2.14
CA TYR A 87 5.38 -5.29 -2.27
C TYR A 87 6.40 -6.09 -3.10
N ARG A 88 6.55 -7.39 -2.81
CA ARG A 88 7.52 -8.28 -3.48
C ARG A 88 7.20 -8.57 -4.94
N SER A 89 5.95 -8.40 -5.37
CA SER A 89 5.57 -8.56 -6.78
C SER A 89 6.05 -7.39 -7.64
N GLN A 90 6.38 -6.25 -7.03
CA GLN A 90 6.86 -5.07 -7.75
C GLN A 90 8.37 -5.12 -8.01
N ARG A 91 8.78 -4.77 -9.24
CA ARG A 91 10.20 -4.60 -9.58
C ARG A 91 10.77 -3.31 -9.01
N VAL A 92 10.07 -2.21 -9.25
CA VAL A 92 10.43 -0.87 -8.78
C VAL A 92 9.19 -0.26 -8.11
N PRO A 93 9.00 -0.42 -6.79
CA PRO A 93 7.86 0.15 -6.11
C PRO A 93 7.89 1.68 -6.24
N THR A 94 6.72 2.31 -6.40
CA THR A 94 6.59 3.78 -6.44
C THR A 94 6.64 4.35 -5.02
N GLY A 95 6.92 5.65 -4.88
CA GLY A 95 6.85 6.32 -3.57
C GLY A 95 5.46 6.22 -2.94
N LEU A 96 4.40 6.33 -3.75
CA LEU A 96 3.02 6.25 -3.29
C LEU A 96 2.66 4.84 -2.81
N LEU A 97 3.17 3.79 -3.47
CA LEU A 97 2.99 2.42 -3.00
C LEU A 97 3.72 2.17 -1.67
N ARG A 98 4.95 2.69 -1.52
CA ARG A 98 5.67 2.60 -0.24
C ARG A 98 4.90 3.29 0.89
N LEU A 99 4.32 4.46 0.63
CA LEU A 99 3.47 5.17 1.58
C LEU A 99 2.26 4.33 1.98
N SER A 100 1.52 3.83 0.99
CA SER A 100 0.33 3.00 1.21
C SER A 100 0.63 1.74 2.05
N LEU A 101 1.67 0.99 1.68
CA LEU A 101 2.02 -0.26 2.36
C LEU A 101 2.66 -0.01 3.72
N GLY A 102 3.48 1.03 3.86
CA GLY A 102 4.09 1.42 5.14
C GLY A 102 3.05 1.78 6.20
N LEU A 103 2.04 2.58 5.81
CA LEU A 103 0.90 2.93 6.68
C LEU A 103 0.14 1.69 7.16
N GLN A 104 -0.22 0.79 6.23
CA GLN A 104 -1.00 -0.40 6.54
C GLN A 104 -0.21 -1.40 7.39
N ILE A 105 1.07 -1.66 7.07
CA ILE A 105 1.92 -2.58 7.83
C ILE A 105 2.16 -2.04 9.23
N GLY A 106 2.50 -0.75 9.38
CA GLY A 106 2.71 -0.12 10.68
C GLY A 106 1.47 -0.18 11.57
N GLY A 107 0.31 0.18 11.03
CA GLY A 107 -0.95 0.10 11.77
C GLY A 107 -1.34 -1.34 12.13
N ALA A 108 -1.22 -2.28 11.18
CA ALA A 108 -1.53 -3.69 11.44
C ALA A 108 -0.65 -4.29 12.53
N LEU A 109 0.65 -3.95 12.56
CA LEU A 109 1.57 -4.37 13.62
C LEU A 109 1.21 -3.78 14.99
N GLY A 110 0.77 -2.51 15.04
CA GLY A 110 0.36 -1.86 16.29
C GLY A 110 -0.85 -2.56 16.92
N ASN A 111 -1.90 -2.79 16.13
CA ASN A 111 -3.09 -3.51 16.59
C ASN A 111 -2.82 -4.99 16.89
N LEU A 112 -1.95 -5.66 16.13
CA LEU A 112 -1.55 -7.04 16.40
C LEU A 112 -0.81 -7.14 17.74
N LEU A 113 0.05 -6.19 18.05
CA LEU A 113 0.82 -6.19 19.30
C LEU A 113 -0.08 -6.09 20.52
N ASP A 114 -1.06 -5.19 20.51
CA ASP A 114 -2.02 -5.06 21.60
C ASP A 114 -2.81 -6.37 21.78
N ARG A 115 -3.30 -6.96 20.68
CA ARG A 115 -4.01 -8.24 20.74
C ARG A 115 -3.17 -9.35 21.34
N MET A 116 -1.89 -9.44 20.99
CA MET A 116 -0.98 -10.45 21.53
C MET A 116 -0.62 -10.21 23.01
N ARG A 117 -0.49 -8.96 23.45
CA ARG A 117 -0.04 -8.60 24.80
C ARG A 117 -1.17 -8.43 25.80
N LEU A 118 -2.27 -7.83 25.38
CA LEU A 118 -3.38 -7.36 26.22
C LEU A 118 -4.66 -8.17 25.99
N GLY A 119 -4.76 -8.90 24.88
CA GLY A 119 -5.97 -9.64 24.48
C GLY A 119 -7.04 -8.79 23.81
N HIS A 120 -6.82 -7.49 23.66
CA HIS A 120 -7.72 -6.52 23.04
C HIS A 120 -6.91 -5.36 22.45
N VAL A 121 -7.54 -4.50 21.65
CA VAL A 121 -6.93 -3.26 21.13
C VAL A 121 -7.39 -2.07 21.99
N THR A 122 -6.47 -1.14 22.27
CA THR A 122 -6.81 0.13 22.93
C THR A 122 -7.28 1.14 21.88
N ASP A 123 -8.56 1.50 21.94
CA ASP A 123 -9.13 2.55 21.10
C ASP A 123 -9.37 3.81 21.91
N PHE A 124 -9.25 4.97 21.26
CA PHE A 124 -9.27 6.25 21.98
C PHE A 124 -9.77 7.46 21.23
N VAL A 125 -9.77 7.48 19.91
CA VAL A 125 -10.29 8.62 19.12
C VAL A 125 -11.80 8.45 18.98
N ASP A 126 -12.56 9.33 19.65
CA ASP A 126 -14.02 9.29 19.76
C ASP A 126 -14.62 10.52 19.09
N VAL A 127 -15.44 10.31 18.05
CA VAL A 127 -15.98 11.37 17.19
C VAL A 127 -17.47 11.16 16.95
N GLY A 128 -18.31 11.90 17.68
CA GLY A 128 -19.77 11.81 17.58
C GLY A 128 -20.28 10.38 17.75
N ASP A 129 -21.06 9.89 16.78
CA ASP A 129 -21.60 8.52 16.76
C ASP A 129 -20.69 7.52 16.02
N TRP A 130 -19.51 7.95 15.56
CA TRP A 130 -18.57 7.07 14.87
C TRP A 130 -17.90 6.10 15.86
N PRO A 131 -17.68 4.82 15.49
CA PRO A 131 -16.98 3.88 16.34
C PRO A 131 -15.61 4.40 16.77
N VAL A 132 -15.30 4.32 18.06
CA VAL A 132 -14.00 4.75 18.59
C VAL A 132 -12.88 3.96 17.91
N PHE A 133 -11.82 4.65 17.50
CA PHE A 133 -10.71 4.06 16.75
C PHE A 133 -9.36 4.54 17.28
N ASN A 134 -8.26 4.10 16.68
CA ASN A 134 -6.92 4.52 17.03
C ASN A 134 -6.07 4.94 15.81
N VAL A 135 -4.82 5.32 16.05
CA VAL A 135 -3.89 5.73 14.98
C VAL A 135 -3.61 4.59 14.00
N ALA A 136 -3.48 3.35 14.48
CA ALA A 136 -3.34 2.18 13.62
C ALA A 136 -4.52 2.02 12.65
N ASP A 137 -5.76 2.16 13.10
CA ASP A 137 -6.95 2.05 12.25
C ASP A 137 -6.98 3.14 11.17
N ALA A 138 -6.74 4.40 11.57
CA ALA A 138 -6.68 5.54 10.65
C ALA A 138 -5.58 5.35 9.59
N SER A 139 -4.43 4.79 10.00
CA SER A 139 -3.30 4.51 9.10
C SER A 139 -3.64 3.39 8.11
N ILE A 140 -4.29 2.31 8.57
CA ILE A 140 -4.74 1.21 7.71
C ILE A 140 -5.73 1.72 6.66
N ILE A 141 -6.77 2.45 7.08
CA ILE A 141 -7.79 2.98 6.15
C ILE A 141 -7.17 3.95 5.15
N THR A 142 -6.30 4.85 5.60
CA THR A 142 -5.61 5.80 4.71
C THR A 142 -4.75 5.07 3.69
N GLY A 143 -3.95 4.09 4.12
CA GLY A 143 -3.13 3.30 3.23
C GLY A 143 -3.95 2.46 2.26
N LEU A 144 -5.10 1.93 2.69
CA LEU A 144 -6.05 1.20 1.84
C LEU A 144 -6.65 2.11 0.75
N VAL A 145 -7.06 3.34 1.10
CA VAL A 145 -7.57 4.32 0.13
C VAL A 145 -6.50 4.68 -0.91
N ILE A 146 -5.25 4.88 -0.48
CA ILE A 146 -4.13 5.12 -1.39
C ILE A 146 -3.88 3.91 -2.29
N LEU A 147 -3.95 2.69 -1.75
CA LEU A 147 -3.78 1.47 -2.53
C LEU A 147 -4.85 1.33 -3.60
N ALA A 148 -6.12 1.56 -3.22
CA ALA A 148 -7.24 1.55 -4.13
C ALA A 148 -7.09 2.61 -5.22
N TYR A 149 -6.64 3.82 -4.88
CA TYR A 149 -6.35 4.88 -5.85
C TYR A 149 -5.29 4.45 -6.89
N ILE A 150 -4.21 3.79 -6.45
CA ILE A 150 -3.17 3.28 -7.35
C ILE A 150 -3.77 2.29 -8.37
N PHE A 151 -4.55 1.32 -7.92
CA PHE A 151 -5.09 0.27 -8.80
C PHE A 151 -6.26 0.74 -9.67
N LEU A 152 -7.11 1.64 -9.17
CA LEU A 152 -8.32 2.07 -9.89
C LEU A 152 -8.05 3.23 -10.85
N ILE A 153 -7.06 4.08 -10.58
CA ILE A 153 -6.86 5.32 -11.34
C ILE A 153 -5.48 5.35 -11.99
N ALA A 154 -4.40 5.12 -11.25
CA ALA A 154 -3.04 5.33 -11.77
C ALA A 154 -2.64 4.35 -12.90
N GLU A 155 -3.25 3.16 -12.96
CA GLU A 155 -3.00 2.19 -14.04
C GLU A 155 -3.67 2.59 -15.37
N SER A 156 -4.62 3.54 -15.35
CA SER A 156 -5.33 4.04 -16.53
C SER A 156 -4.46 4.94 -17.41
N ASP A 157 -3.52 5.67 -16.82
CA ASP A 157 -2.71 6.67 -17.53
C ASP A 157 -1.48 6.06 -18.21
N VAL A 158 -0.97 4.92 -17.70
CA VAL A 158 0.13 4.18 -18.36
C VAL A 158 -0.33 3.58 -19.70
N LYS A 159 -1.64 3.33 -19.86
CA LYS A 159 -2.21 2.88 -21.14
C LYS A 159 -2.50 3.99 -22.16
N LYS A 160 -2.35 5.27 -21.80
CA LYS A 160 -2.66 6.40 -22.70
C LYS A 160 -1.47 6.93 -23.49
N ASP A 161 -0.25 6.47 -23.22
CA ASP A 161 0.94 6.82 -24.00
C ASP A 161 1.31 5.76 -25.07
N THR A 162 0.33 4.97 -25.52
CA THR A 162 0.43 4.38 -26.86
C THR A 162 0.03 5.45 -27.88
N GLY A 163 0.97 6.36 -28.16
CA GLY A 163 1.10 6.88 -29.53
C GLY A 163 1.08 5.69 -30.51
N PRO A 164 0.62 5.88 -31.76
CA PRO A 164 0.26 4.77 -32.64
C PRO A 164 1.42 3.76 -32.73
N THR A 165 1.21 2.58 -32.16
CA THR A 165 2.13 1.44 -32.24
C THR A 165 2.06 0.88 -33.66
N SER A 166 2.77 1.51 -34.58
CA SER A 166 3.22 0.89 -35.82
C SER A 166 4.74 1.01 -35.85
N GLY A 167 5.41 -0.09 -35.52
CA GLY A 167 6.87 -0.16 -35.54
C GLY A 167 7.33 -1.33 -34.68
N TYR A 168 7.49 -2.50 -35.28
CA TYR A 168 8.11 -3.64 -34.61
C TYR A 168 9.50 -3.21 -34.11
N GLY A 169 9.80 -3.38 -32.82
CA GLY A 169 11.12 -3.09 -32.24
C GLY A 169 12.26 -3.97 -32.78
N TRP A 170 11.97 -4.87 -33.71
CA TRP A 170 12.88 -5.82 -34.32
C TRP A 170 12.59 -5.97 -35.82
N CYS A 171 13.62 -6.21 -36.62
CA CYS A 171 13.54 -6.29 -38.07
C CYS A 171 13.20 -7.72 -38.53
N PRO A 172 12.11 -7.96 -39.29
CA PRO A 172 11.73 -9.31 -39.74
C PRO A 172 12.68 -9.90 -40.79
N VAL A 173 13.58 -9.10 -41.37
CA VAL A 173 14.51 -9.53 -42.43
C VAL A 173 15.80 -10.13 -41.87
N CYS A 174 16.28 -9.62 -40.74
CA CYS A 174 17.59 -9.98 -40.20
C CYS A 174 17.63 -10.09 -38.67
N GLU A 175 16.47 -9.99 -38.02
CA GLU A 175 16.31 -9.99 -36.56
C GLU A 175 17.06 -8.86 -35.82
N GLY A 176 17.58 -7.87 -36.55
CA GLY A 176 18.28 -6.71 -36.00
C GLY A 176 17.33 -5.69 -35.34
N GLU A 177 17.90 -4.80 -34.52
CA GLU A 177 17.16 -3.74 -33.83
C GLU A 177 16.64 -2.68 -34.82
N MET A 178 15.38 -2.27 -34.70
CA MET A 178 14.82 -1.14 -35.47
C MET A 178 15.07 0.16 -34.71
N ARG A 179 15.74 1.11 -35.36
CA ARG A 179 16.05 2.43 -34.79
C ARG A 179 15.21 3.52 -35.43
N THR A 180 14.82 4.50 -34.64
CA THR A 180 14.19 5.73 -35.13
C THR A 180 15.23 6.56 -35.90
N VAL A 181 14.84 7.00 -37.09
CA VAL A 181 15.58 7.93 -37.95
C VAL A 181 14.63 9.06 -38.36
N MET A 182 15.16 10.15 -38.93
CA MET A 182 14.35 11.34 -39.28
C MET A 182 13.10 11.02 -40.12
N ASP A 183 13.15 9.98 -40.96
CA ASP A 183 12.05 9.58 -41.86
C ASP A 183 11.41 8.21 -41.48
N GLY A 184 11.28 7.90 -40.19
CA GLY A 184 10.64 6.66 -39.70
C GLY A 184 11.62 5.69 -39.04
N TRP A 185 11.52 4.39 -39.36
CA TRP A 185 12.34 3.35 -38.73
C TRP A 185 13.32 2.72 -39.72
N ARG A 186 14.55 2.44 -39.25
CA ARG A 186 15.60 1.76 -40.01
C ARG A 186 16.30 0.71 -39.15
N CYS A 187 16.47 -0.49 -39.68
CA CYS A 187 17.22 -1.55 -39.00
C CYS A 187 18.71 -1.18 -38.89
N SER A 188 19.29 -1.33 -37.70
CA SER A 188 20.72 -1.08 -37.46
C SER A 188 21.64 -2.11 -38.13
N THR A 189 21.13 -3.30 -38.41
CA THR A 189 21.91 -4.43 -38.93
C THR A 189 21.89 -4.50 -40.45
N CYS A 190 20.70 -4.52 -41.06
CA CYS A 190 20.56 -4.67 -42.52
C CYS A 190 20.16 -3.37 -43.24
N GLY A 191 19.89 -2.29 -42.52
CA GLY A 191 19.54 -0.99 -43.11
C GLY A 191 18.14 -0.90 -43.75
N VAL A 192 17.33 -1.96 -43.66
CA VAL A 192 15.93 -2.00 -44.15
C VAL A 192 15.11 -0.93 -43.43
N LYS A 193 14.38 -0.12 -44.21
CA LYS A 193 13.36 0.80 -43.69
C LYS A 193 12.03 0.09 -43.58
N GLU A 194 11.22 0.43 -42.58
CA GLU A 194 9.83 -0.01 -42.52
C GLU A 194 9.11 0.46 -43.80
N ARG A 195 8.58 -0.48 -44.58
CA ARG A 195 7.72 -0.14 -45.71
C ARG A 195 6.35 0.11 -45.12
N LEU A 196 5.88 1.36 -45.14
CA LEU A 196 4.48 1.68 -44.90
C LEU A 196 3.68 0.87 -45.93
N LEU A 197 3.17 -0.28 -45.52
CA LEU A 197 2.14 -0.97 -46.27
C LEU A 197 0.89 -0.12 -46.04
N ASP A 198 0.62 0.78 -46.98
CA ASP A 198 -0.69 1.41 -47.08
C ASP A 198 -1.72 0.28 -47.06
N SER A 199 -2.58 0.32 -46.05
CA SER A 199 -3.75 -0.54 -45.89
C SER A 199 -4.79 -0.15 -46.93
N THR A 200 -4.53 -0.47 -48.19
CA THR A 200 -5.54 -0.51 -49.25
C THR A 200 -5.56 -1.92 -49.82
N LEU A 201 -6.26 -2.80 -49.12
CA LEU A 201 -7.07 -3.89 -49.66
C LEU A 201 -8.25 -4.12 -48.71
#